data_AF-A0A3C0FFJ2-F1
#
_entry.id   AF-A0A3C0FFJ2-F1
#
_cell.length_a   1.000
_cell.length_b   1.000
_cell.length_c   1.000
_cell.angle_alpha   90.00
_cell.angle_beta   90.00
_cell.angle_gamma   90.00
#
_symmetry.space_group_name_H-M   'P 1'
#
loop_
_entity.id
_entity.type
_entity.pdbx_description
1 polymer ?
#
loop_
_entity_poly.entity_id
_entity_poly.type
_entity_poly.pdbx_seq_one_letter_code
_entity_poly.pdbx_strand_id
1 'polypeptide(L)'
;TLVLKAGDVERARKTADEWKKRKTTQPMNSAGCVFKNISEEDRAILGYPTTSVGYIVENILNMSGFKVGGAAIAKEHHNFIVNKGGATAKDFLAVRDEIVKRAREGVGIELEDEIIRIGEFD
;
A
#
# COMPACT_ATOMS: atom_id res chain seq x y z
N THR A 1 10.32 -12.60 -22.67
CA THR A 1 10.04 -11.56 -23.69
C THR A 1 8.55 -11.29 -23.73
N LEU A 2 8.13 -10.03 -23.69
CA LEU A 2 6.72 -9.68 -23.91
C LEU A 2 6.45 -9.64 -25.41
N VAL A 3 5.44 -10.37 -25.87
CA VAL A 3 4.98 -10.35 -27.27
C VAL A 3 3.69 -9.56 -27.32
N LEU A 4 3.76 -8.35 -27.87
CA LEU A 4 2.60 -7.46 -28.01
C LEU A 4 2.01 -7.57 -29.41
N LYS A 5 0.70 -7.32 -29.53
CA LYS A 5 -0.03 -7.29 -30.81
C LYS A 5 -0.25 -5.86 -31.26
N ALA A 6 -0.27 -5.64 -32.57
CA ALA A 6 -0.73 -4.38 -33.13
C ALA A 6 -2.17 -4.11 -32.70
N GLY A 7 -2.48 -2.85 -32.39
CA GLY A 7 -3.78 -2.44 -31.87
C GLY A 7 -4.04 -0.95 -32.08
N ASP A 8 -5.14 -0.47 -31.53
CA ASP A 8 -5.59 0.92 -31.63
C ASP A 8 -4.62 1.87 -30.89
N VAL A 9 -4.00 2.77 -31.67
CA VAL A 9 -3.02 3.75 -31.19
C VAL A 9 -3.68 4.82 -30.30
N GLU A 10 -4.89 5.28 -30.62
CA GLU A 10 -5.58 6.29 -29.82
C GLU A 10 -5.98 5.72 -28.47
N ARG A 11 -6.54 4.50 -28.46
CA ARG A 11 -6.87 3.82 -27.21
C ARG A 11 -5.62 3.61 -26.34
N ALA A 12 -4.53 3.15 -26.94
CA ALA A 12 -3.27 2.94 -26.22
C ALA A 12 -2.74 4.24 -25.59
N ARG A 13 -2.76 5.35 -26.33
CA ARG A 13 -2.38 6.68 -25.82
C ARG A 13 -3.25 7.12 -24.67
N LYS A 14 -4.58 7.01 -24.81
CA LYS A 14 -5.54 7.37 -23.76
C LYS A 14 -5.29 6.57 -22.47
N THR A 15 -5.11 5.26 -22.58
CA THR A 15 -4.80 4.40 -21.43
C THR A 15 -3.47 4.80 -20.77
N ALA A 16 -2.45 5.13 -21.56
CA ALA A 16 -1.16 5.58 -21.02
C ALA A 16 -1.30 6.92 -20.26
N ASP A 17 -2.06 7.88 -20.79
CA ASP A 17 -2.29 9.18 -20.16
C ASP A 17 -3.08 9.04 -18.84
N GLU A 18 -4.11 8.19 -18.81
CA GLU A 18 -4.86 7.88 -17.59
C GLU A 18 -3.98 7.21 -16.53
N TRP A 19 -3.09 6.30 -16.95
CA TRP A 19 -2.15 5.65 -16.04
C TRP A 19 -1.12 6.65 -15.49
N LYS A 20 -0.59 7.54 -16.33
CA LYS A 20 0.34 8.61 -15.93
C LYS A 20 -0.28 9.53 -14.88
N LYS A 21 -1.53 9.97 -15.09
CA LYS A 21 -2.26 10.80 -14.11
C LYS A 21 -2.40 10.13 -12.75
N ARG A 22 -2.75 8.84 -12.73
CA ARG A 22 -2.83 8.06 -11.47
C ARG A 22 -1.49 7.92 -10.77
N LYS A 23 -0.41 7.77 -11.53
CA LYS A 23 0.94 7.67 -10.95
C LYS A 23 1.43 8.98 -10.36
N THR A 24 1.10 10.11 -10.96
CA THR A 24 1.52 11.43 -10.44
C THR A 24 0.92 11.80 -9.09
N THR A 25 -0.17 11.15 -8.67
CA THR A 25 -0.77 11.38 -7.35
C THR A 25 -0.22 10.46 -6.26
N GLN A 26 0.63 9.47 -6.62
CA GLN A 26 1.22 8.53 -5.67
C GLN A 26 2.50 9.13 -5.05
N PRO A 27 2.77 8.88 -3.76
CA PRO A 27 4.01 9.31 -3.12
C PRO A 27 5.23 8.65 -3.78
N MET A 28 6.22 9.44 -4.20
CA MET A 28 7.44 8.95 -4.86
C MET A 28 8.53 8.50 -3.88
N ASN A 29 8.40 8.87 -2.60
CA ASN A 29 9.35 8.57 -1.52
C ASN A 29 8.92 7.37 -0.65
N SER A 30 8.41 6.33 -1.30
CA SER A 30 7.99 5.06 -0.69
C SER A 30 8.49 3.85 -1.49
N ALA A 31 8.25 2.65 -0.96
CA ALA A 31 8.48 1.38 -1.67
C ALA A 31 7.24 0.89 -2.46
N GLY A 32 6.23 1.73 -2.66
CA GLY A 32 4.93 1.32 -3.22
C GLY A 32 3.96 0.82 -2.14
N CYS A 33 3.05 -0.08 -2.52
CA CYS A 33 2.14 -0.74 -1.59
C CYS A 33 2.95 -1.61 -0.63
N VAL A 34 2.72 -1.44 0.67
CA VAL A 34 3.39 -2.24 1.70
C VAL A 34 2.82 -3.64 1.76
N PHE A 35 1.50 -3.75 1.65
CA PHE A 35 0.77 -5.01 1.75
C PHE A 35 0.04 -5.33 0.45
N LYS A 36 -0.13 -6.63 0.20
CA LYS A 36 -1.10 -7.11 -0.80
C LYS A 36 -2.52 -6.78 -0.32
N ASN A 37 -3.45 -6.67 -1.26
CA ASN A 37 -4.86 -6.57 -0.94
C ASN A 37 -5.37 -7.87 -0.29
N ILE A 38 -6.37 -7.77 0.59
CA ILE A 38 -7.01 -8.95 1.19
C ILE A 38 -7.73 -9.77 0.11
N SER A 39 -8.02 -11.04 0.41
CA SER A 39 -8.76 -11.89 -0.52
C SER A 39 -10.20 -11.41 -0.72
N GLU A 40 -10.84 -11.80 -1.84
CA GLU A 40 -12.26 -11.50 -2.05
C GLU A 40 -13.13 -12.24 -1.01
N GLU A 41 -12.68 -13.40 -0.56
CA GLU A 41 -13.29 -14.18 0.51
C GLU A 41 -13.26 -13.41 1.85
N ASP A 42 -12.10 -12.90 2.25
CA ASP A 42 -11.97 -12.09 3.47
C ASP A 42 -12.83 -10.83 3.37
N ARG A 43 -12.80 -10.15 2.21
CA ARG A 43 -13.66 -8.98 1.98
C ARG A 43 -15.13 -9.32 2.19
N ALA A 44 -15.59 -10.44 1.66
CA ALA A 44 -16.97 -10.88 1.79
C ALA A 44 -17.33 -11.25 3.24
N ILE A 45 -16.47 -11.99 3.95
CA ILE A 45 -16.64 -12.37 5.35
C ILE A 45 -16.74 -11.13 6.25
N LEU A 46 -15.89 -10.13 6.01
CA LEU A 46 -15.84 -8.90 6.77
C LEU A 46 -16.91 -7.87 6.37
N GLY A 47 -17.60 -8.10 5.25
CA GLY A 47 -18.58 -7.17 4.70
C GLY A 47 -17.98 -5.86 4.21
N TYR A 48 -16.71 -5.86 3.79
CA TYR A 48 -16.04 -4.65 3.32
C TYR A 48 -16.37 -4.33 1.85
N PRO A 49 -16.39 -3.03 1.48
CA PRO A 49 -16.74 -2.62 0.12
C PRO A 49 -15.62 -2.88 -0.90
N THR A 50 -14.40 -3.20 -0.45
CA THR A 50 -13.22 -3.38 -1.30
C THR A 50 -12.19 -4.29 -0.63
N THR A 51 -11.34 -4.92 -1.43
CA THR A 51 -10.16 -5.67 -0.97
C THR A 51 -8.97 -4.76 -0.62
N SER A 52 -9.09 -3.45 -0.85
CA SER A 52 -8.01 -2.48 -0.62
C SER A 52 -7.55 -2.43 0.83
N VAL A 53 -6.30 -2.79 1.10
CA VAL A 53 -5.71 -2.56 2.43
C VAL A 53 -5.60 -1.08 2.76
N GLY A 54 -5.45 -0.21 1.75
CA GLY A 54 -5.52 1.24 1.98
C GLY A 54 -6.85 1.68 2.59
N TYR A 55 -7.97 1.11 2.13
CA TYR A 55 -9.29 1.38 2.72
C TYR A 55 -9.35 0.91 4.18
N ILE A 56 -8.81 -0.27 4.48
CA ILE A 56 -8.78 -0.85 5.84
C ILE A 56 -7.95 0.05 6.77
N VAL A 57 -6.74 0.43 6.35
CA VAL A 57 -5.83 1.29 7.13
C VAL A 57 -6.45 2.66 7.40
N GLU A 58 -7.11 3.25 6.41
CA GLU A 58 -7.76 4.55 6.55
C GLU A 58 -9.02 4.49 7.41
N ASN A 59 -9.99 3.66 7.02
CA ASN A 59 -11.37 3.77 7.48
C ASN A 59 -11.71 2.83 8.64
N ILE A 60 -10.97 1.72 8.77
CA ILE A 60 -11.23 0.73 9.81
C ILE A 60 -10.23 0.89 10.96
N LEU A 61 -8.93 0.97 10.63
CA LEU A 61 -7.86 1.12 11.63
C LEU A 61 -7.62 2.58 12.04
N ASN A 62 -8.15 3.55 11.28
CA ASN A 62 -8.02 4.98 11.54
C ASN A 62 -6.55 5.44 11.69
N MET A 63 -5.65 4.93 10.84
CA MET A 63 -4.21 5.14 10.97
C MET A 63 -3.64 6.20 10.01
N SER A 64 -4.48 6.99 9.34
CA SER A 64 -4.02 8.02 8.39
C SER A 64 -2.94 8.93 9.01
N GLY A 65 -1.74 8.94 8.42
CA GLY A 65 -0.62 9.75 8.89
C GLY A 65 0.12 9.22 10.12
N PHE A 66 -0.19 8.01 10.62
CA PHE A 66 0.57 7.39 11.71
C PHE A 66 2.07 7.34 11.39
N LYS A 67 2.92 7.61 12.39
CA LYS A 67 4.34 7.90 12.21
C LYS A 67 5.18 7.31 13.32
N VAL A 68 6.32 6.73 12.95
CA VAL A 68 7.41 6.34 13.86
C VAL A 68 8.73 6.85 13.27
N GLY A 69 9.54 7.55 14.05
CA GLY A 69 10.81 8.12 13.59
C GLY A 69 10.65 8.98 12.32
N GLY A 70 11.38 8.67 11.25
CA GLY A 70 11.24 9.34 9.95
C GLY A 70 10.16 8.75 9.02
N ALA A 71 9.55 7.60 9.34
CA ALA A 71 8.59 6.91 8.49
C ALA A 71 7.14 7.23 8.88
N ALA A 72 6.25 7.40 7.90
CA ALA A 72 4.82 7.65 8.16
C ALA A 72 3.91 7.05 7.08
N ILE A 73 2.66 6.76 7.43
CA ILE A 73 1.63 6.40 6.45
C ILE A 73 1.29 7.62 5.59
N ALA A 74 1.31 7.46 4.27
CA ALA A 74 0.97 8.53 3.34
C ALA A 74 -0.53 8.85 3.42
N LYS A 75 -0.87 10.15 3.47
CA LYS A 75 -2.27 10.60 3.51
C LYS A 75 -2.96 10.51 2.15
N GLU A 76 -2.16 10.51 1.09
CA GLU A 76 -2.60 10.43 -0.29
C GLU A 76 -2.80 8.96 -0.74
N HIS A 77 -2.22 8.00 -0.01
CA HIS A 77 -2.32 6.58 -0.31
C HIS A 77 -2.01 5.71 0.93
N HIS A 78 -3.02 5.28 1.67
CA HIS A 78 -2.85 4.67 3.02
C HIS A 78 -2.22 3.28 3.06
N ASN A 79 -1.96 2.65 1.91
CA ASN A 79 -1.12 1.45 1.82
C ASN A 79 0.37 1.78 1.57
N PHE A 80 0.77 3.06 1.61
CA PHE A 80 2.15 3.47 1.41
C PHE A 80 2.73 4.00 2.72
N ILE A 81 3.93 3.54 3.05
CA ILE A 81 4.76 4.15 4.09
C ILE A 81 5.83 5.00 3.39
N VAL A 82 5.87 6.29 3.73
CA VAL A 82 6.76 7.29 3.13
C VAL A 82 7.88 7.69 4.06
N ASN A 83 9.04 7.98 3.49
CA ASN A 83 10.15 8.61 4.20
C ASN A 83 9.92 10.12 4.28
N LYS A 84 9.57 10.64 5.47
CA LYS A 84 9.38 12.08 5.73
C LYS A 84 10.70 12.85 5.94
N GLY A 85 11.84 12.22 5.67
CA GLY A 85 13.19 12.72 5.90
C GLY A 85 13.86 11.91 7.02
N GLY A 86 15.01 11.31 6.71
CA GLY A 86 15.82 10.56 7.69
C GLY A 86 15.20 9.25 8.19
N ALA A 87 14.16 8.71 7.55
CA ALA A 87 13.58 7.43 7.96
C ALA A 87 14.61 6.29 7.85
N THR A 88 14.70 5.49 8.92
CA THR A 88 15.47 4.25 8.92
C THR A 88 14.60 3.06 8.51
N ALA A 89 15.21 1.93 8.16
CA ALA A 89 14.47 0.69 7.93
C ALA A 89 13.69 0.25 9.19
N LYS A 90 14.26 0.49 10.38
CA LYS A 90 13.60 0.22 11.66
C LYS A 90 12.34 1.07 11.86
N ASP A 91 12.39 2.35 11.51
CA ASP A 91 11.21 3.23 11.54
C ASP A 91 10.10 2.71 10.63
N PHE A 92 10.48 2.33 9.41
CA PHE A 92 9.54 1.79 8.42
C PHE A 92 8.88 0.51 8.94
N LEU A 93 9.67 -0.43 9.44
CA LEU A 93 9.15 -1.69 9.99
C LEU A 93 8.28 -1.46 11.21
N ALA A 94 8.63 -0.52 12.09
CA ALA A 94 7.79 -0.19 13.24
C ALA A 94 6.40 0.35 12.82
N VAL A 95 6.32 1.18 11.76
CA VAL A 95 5.03 1.59 11.19
C VAL A 95 4.27 0.40 10.62
N ARG A 96 4.95 -0.45 9.83
CA ARG A 96 4.38 -1.67 9.24
C ARG A 96 3.82 -2.61 10.30
N ASP A 97 4.59 -2.88 11.35
CA ASP A 97 4.24 -3.84 12.40
C ASP A 97 3.09 -3.35 13.25
N GLU A 98 2.99 -2.05 13.50
CA GLU A 98 1.80 -1.48 14.15
C GLU A 98 0.54 -1.65 13.28
N ILE A 99 0.63 -1.51 11.95
CA ILE A 99 -0.50 -1.77 11.05
C ILE A 99 -0.93 -3.24 11.14
N VAL A 100 0.03 -4.17 11.06
CA VAL A 100 -0.26 -5.62 11.15
C VAL A 100 -0.86 -5.97 12.50
N LYS A 101 -0.30 -5.46 13.59
CA LYS A 101 -0.83 -5.66 14.94
C LYS A 101 -2.28 -5.20 15.03
N ARG A 102 -2.61 -3.99 14.57
CA ARG A 102 -3.99 -3.47 14.63
C ARG A 102 -4.94 -4.21 13.69
N ALA A 103 -4.48 -4.62 12.51
CA ALA A 103 -5.29 -5.44 11.61
C ALA A 103 -5.66 -6.78 12.26
N ARG A 104 -4.67 -7.43 12.90
CA ARG A 104 -4.90 -8.70 13.59
C ARG A 104 -5.79 -8.53 14.83
N GLU A 105 -5.47 -7.59 15.72
CA GLU A 105 -6.17 -7.39 16.99
C GLU A 105 -7.58 -6.78 16.79
N GLY A 106 -7.73 -5.86 15.84
CA GLY A 106 -8.96 -5.11 15.64
C GLY A 106 -9.97 -5.80 14.72
N VAL A 107 -9.50 -6.50 13.68
CA VAL A 107 -10.38 -7.07 12.64
C VAL A 107 -10.07 -8.52 12.27
N GLY A 108 -9.08 -9.13 12.92
CA GLY A 108 -8.75 -10.55 12.71
C GLY A 108 -8.11 -10.88 11.37
N ILE A 109 -7.53 -9.88 10.67
CA ILE A 109 -6.91 -10.06 9.36
C ILE A 109 -5.39 -10.18 9.51
N GLU A 110 -4.80 -11.18 8.87
CA GLU A 110 -3.36 -11.28 8.68
C GLU A 110 -2.96 -10.63 7.36
N LEU A 111 -2.19 -9.55 7.42
CA LEU A 111 -1.73 -8.83 6.23
C LEU A 111 -0.43 -9.45 5.69
N GLU A 112 -0.40 -9.73 4.39
CA GLU A 112 0.78 -10.21 3.69
C GLU A 112 1.57 -9.04 3.09
N ASP A 113 2.89 -9.02 3.29
CA ASP A 113 3.75 -8.01 2.67
C ASP A 113 3.77 -8.17 1.14
N GLU A 114 3.68 -7.05 0.43
CA GLU A 114 4.00 -6.96 -1.00
C GLU A 114 5.47 -6.56 -1.22
N ILE A 115 6.02 -5.79 -0.29
CA ILE A 115 7.42 -5.39 -0.32
C ILE A 115 8.37 -6.55 -0.04
N ILE A 116 9.55 -6.51 -0.65
CA ILE A 116 10.64 -7.44 -0.37
C ILE A 116 11.63 -6.75 0.57
N ARG A 117 11.94 -7.45 1.67
CA ARG A 117 12.91 -7.01 2.68
C ARG A 117 14.26 -7.66 2.39
N ILE A 118 15.33 -6.87 2.36
CA ILE A 118 16.70 -7.35 2.12
C ILE A 118 17.58 -6.89 3.28
N GLY A 119 18.21 -7.84 3.97
CA GLY A 119 19.06 -7.58 5.14
C GLY A 119 18.67 -8.42 6.35
N GLU A 120 19.28 -8.11 7.49
CA GLU A 120 18.97 -8.68 8.79
C GLU A 120 18.10 -7.70 9.58
N PHE A 121 17.02 -8.21 10.17
CA PHE A 121 16.00 -7.42 10.84
C PHE A 121 15.72 -8.06 12.20
N ASP A 122 16.59 -7.73 13.16
CA ASP A 122 16.47 -8.10 14.58
C ASP A 122 15.67 -7.05 15.37
#